data_AF-A0A6C0D1W0-F1
#
_entry.id   AF-A0A6C0D1W0-F1
#
_cell.length_a   1.000
_cell.length_b   1.000
_cell.length_c   1.000
_cell.angle_alpha   90.00
_cell.angle_beta   90.00
_cell.angle_gamma   90.00
#
_symmetry.space_group_name_H-M   'P 1'
#
loop_
_entity.id
_entity.type
_entity.pdbx_description
1 polymer ?
#
loop_
_entity_poly.entity_id
_entity_poly.type
_entity_poly.pdbx_seq_one_letter_code
_entity_poly.pdbx_strand_id
1 'polypeptide(L)'
;MKCLNKTFKIKGCIASQSASGLKRSTLASLLKKMRQTCKRNNTKYKKHHKCNVLFHLEKGSLSKFGYSMKKSKSERHRSLKKAIQKVKPLSIYRKLNALYVLNKNKHPENAKIFKNDAEWLKTITN
;
A
#
# COMPACT_ATOMS: atom_id res chain seq x y z
N MET A 1 23.42 -38.78 1.28
CA MET A 1 23.22 -37.51 2.02
C MET A 1 22.44 -36.54 1.14
N LYS A 2 21.38 -35.92 1.67
CA LYS A 2 20.41 -35.13 0.90
C LYS A 2 21.01 -33.76 0.51
N CYS A 3 20.93 -33.44 -0.78
CA CYS A 3 21.31 -32.14 -1.33
C CYS A 3 20.41 -31.03 -0.78
N LEU A 4 20.99 -30.04 -0.11
CA LEU A 4 20.32 -28.79 0.22
C LEU A 4 20.54 -27.79 -0.92
N ASN A 5 19.57 -27.71 -1.83
CA ASN A 5 19.50 -26.64 -2.81
C ASN A 5 19.08 -25.33 -2.12
N LYS A 6 20.06 -24.47 -1.79
CA LYS A 6 19.79 -23.06 -1.49
C LYS A 6 19.67 -22.29 -2.80
N THR A 7 18.44 -22.13 -3.28
CA THR A 7 18.14 -21.18 -4.36
C THR A 7 18.13 -19.76 -3.80
N PHE A 8 19.26 -19.05 -3.93
CA PHE A 8 19.26 -17.60 -3.76
C PHE A 8 18.59 -16.97 -4.98
N LYS A 9 17.33 -16.54 -4.81
CA LYS A 9 16.55 -15.85 -5.83
C LYS A 9 17.00 -14.39 -5.92
N ILE A 10 18.10 -14.16 -6.63
CA ILE A 10 18.49 -12.81 -7.05
C ILE A 10 17.56 -12.42 -8.20
N LYS A 11 16.67 -11.46 -7.93
CA LYS A 11 15.79 -10.90 -8.96
C LYS A 11 16.64 -10.19 -10.01
N GLY A 12 16.49 -10.64 -11.25
CA GLY A 12 16.77 -9.85 -12.45
C GLY A 12 18.18 -9.99 -13.00
N CYS A 13 18.43 -11.10 -13.70
CA CYS A 13 19.21 -11.23 -14.94
C CYS A 13 19.76 -12.66 -15.02
N ILE A 14 19.28 -13.45 -15.97
CA ILE A 14 19.83 -14.77 -16.28
C ILE A 14 21.07 -14.51 -17.14
N ALA A 15 22.25 -14.82 -16.63
CA ALA A 15 23.46 -14.96 -17.43
C ALA A 15 24.07 -16.33 -17.13
N SER A 16 23.71 -17.33 -17.94
CA SER A 16 24.37 -18.63 -17.98
C SER A 16 25.58 -18.54 -18.90
N GLN A 17 26.79 -18.72 -18.39
CA GLN A 17 27.95 -19.09 -19.20
C GLN A 17 28.88 -19.99 -18.37
N SER A 18 29.09 -21.20 -18.86
CA SER A 18 30.13 -22.14 -18.42
C SER A 18 31.49 -21.55 -18.73
N ALA A 19 32.31 -21.28 -17.72
CA ALA A 19 33.66 -20.73 -17.89
C ALA A 19 34.72 -21.78 -17.59
N SER A 20 34.98 -22.69 -18.53
CA SER A 20 36.23 -23.45 -18.58
C SER A 20 37.27 -22.64 -19.36
N GLY A 21 38.27 -22.09 -18.66
CA GLY A 21 39.56 -21.73 -19.27
C GLY A 21 39.83 -20.28 -19.68
N LEU A 22 39.68 -19.29 -18.77
CA LEU A 22 40.25 -17.94 -18.99
C LEU A 22 41.38 -17.64 -18.00
N LYS A 23 42.56 -17.24 -18.52
CA LYS A 23 43.72 -16.80 -17.71
C LYS A 23 43.33 -15.62 -16.80
N ARG A 24 43.87 -15.57 -15.57
CA ARG A 24 43.53 -14.56 -14.53
C ARG A 24 43.61 -13.10 -15.02
N SER A 25 44.50 -12.78 -15.96
CA SER A 25 44.67 -11.43 -16.53
C SER A 25 43.53 -10.99 -17.47
N THR A 26 42.93 -11.91 -18.22
CA THR A 26 41.77 -11.59 -19.10
C THR A 26 40.49 -11.43 -18.31
N LEU A 27 40.32 -12.20 -17.21
CA LEU A 27 39.22 -12.04 -16.26
C LEU A 27 39.20 -10.66 -15.58
N ALA A 28 40.38 -10.13 -15.21
CA ALA A 28 40.51 -8.79 -14.63
C ALA A 28 40.13 -7.68 -15.62
N SER A 29 40.52 -7.82 -16.90
CA SER A 29 40.15 -6.87 -17.96
C SER A 29 38.65 -6.91 -18.28
N LEU A 30 38.05 -8.09 -18.29
CA LEU A 30 36.60 -8.29 -18.47
C LEU A 30 35.79 -7.69 -17.32
N LEU A 31 36.23 -7.88 -16.07
CA LEU A 31 35.61 -7.25 -14.89
C LEU A 31 35.74 -5.72 -14.90
N LYS A 32 36.86 -5.18 -15.40
CA LYS A 32 37.06 -3.74 -15.55
C LYS A 32 36.14 -3.14 -16.63
N LYS A 33 35.91 -3.88 -17.71
CA LYS A 33 34.98 -3.50 -18.81
C LYS A 33 33.51 -3.57 -18.39
N MET A 34 33.12 -4.55 -17.56
CA MET A 34 31.76 -4.62 -16.98
C MET A 34 31.48 -3.54 -15.93
N ARG A 35 32.50 -3.02 -15.23
CA ARG A 35 32.34 -1.91 -14.27
C ARG A 35 32.07 -0.55 -14.93
N GLN A 36 32.50 -0.35 -16.17
CA GLN A 36 32.33 0.91 -16.91
C GLN A 36 30.89 1.14 -17.42
N THR A 37 30.09 0.09 -17.55
CA THR A 37 28.68 0.21 -17.99
C THR A 37 27.71 0.48 -16.84
N CYS A 38 28.15 0.36 -15.58
CA CYS A 38 27.41 0.83 -14.42
C CYS A 38 27.57 2.35 -14.26
N LYS A 39 27.22 3.15 -15.28
CA LYS A 39 26.94 4.58 -15.06
C LYS A 39 25.74 4.64 -14.12
N ARG A 40 26.01 4.81 -12.83
CA ARG A 40 25.00 5.10 -11.81
C ARG A 40 24.43 6.46 -12.21
N ASN A 41 23.30 6.45 -12.90
CA ASN A 41 22.58 7.67 -13.25
C ASN A 41 22.27 8.37 -11.93
N ASN A 42 23.06 9.39 -11.61
CA ASN A 42 22.88 10.26 -10.46
C ASN A 42 21.76 11.25 -10.83
N THR A 43 20.58 10.70 -11.13
CA THR A 43 19.38 11.51 -11.27
C THR A 43 19.06 12.00 -9.88
N LYS A 44 19.47 13.25 -9.60
CA LYS A 44 19.05 14.02 -8.43
C LYS A 44 17.57 13.73 -8.20
N TYR A 45 17.24 13.06 -7.11
CA TYR A 45 15.87 12.72 -6.74
C TYR A 45 15.07 14.02 -6.81
N LYS A 46 14.16 14.12 -7.78
CA LYS A 46 13.34 15.32 -7.99
C LYS A 46 12.63 15.61 -6.67
N LYS A 47 12.76 16.85 -6.19
CA LYS A 47 12.11 17.38 -4.98
C LYS A 47 10.71 16.77 -4.85
N HIS A 48 10.49 15.98 -3.80
CA HIS A 48 9.20 15.34 -3.58
C HIS A 48 8.09 16.39 -3.70
N HIS A 49 7.19 16.20 -4.66
CA HIS A 49 5.99 17.03 -4.75
C HIS A 49 5.28 16.94 -3.40
N LYS A 50 4.95 18.10 -2.81
CA LYS A 50 4.23 18.18 -1.53
C LYS A 50 3.01 17.27 -1.64
N CYS A 51 3.01 16.18 -0.87
CA CYS A 51 1.85 15.30 -0.81
C CYS A 51 0.74 16.11 -0.16
N ASN A 52 -0.17 16.65 -0.97
CA ASN A 52 -1.36 17.31 -0.45
C ASN A 52 -2.20 16.23 0.24
N VAL A 53 -2.17 16.24 1.58
CA VAL A 53 -2.98 15.35 2.40
C VAL A 53 -4.45 15.62 2.07
N LEU A 54 -5.11 14.65 1.44
CA LEU A 54 -6.49 14.82 0.94
C LEU A 54 -7.49 15.10 2.06
N PHE A 55 -7.28 14.53 3.25
CA PHE A 55 -8.04 14.79 4.47
C PHE A 55 -7.31 14.24 5.72
N HIS A 56 -7.62 14.81 6.89
CA HIS A 56 -7.13 14.33 8.18
C HIS A 56 -8.14 13.38 8.84
N LEU A 57 -7.64 12.27 9.38
CA LEU A 57 -8.44 11.31 10.17
C LEU A 57 -8.46 11.71 11.63
N GLU A 58 -9.40 12.57 11.99
CA GLU A 58 -9.62 12.94 13.40
C GLU A 58 -10.17 11.75 14.20
N LYS A 59 -9.48 11.45 15.30
CA LYS A 59 -9.90 10.46 16.28
C LYS A 59 -11.29 10.82 16.83
N GLY A 60 -12.19 9.85 16.87
CA GLY A 60 -13.54 10.03 17.44
C GLY A 60 -14.53 10.81 16.58
N SER A 61 -14.16 11.23 15.36
CA SER A 61 -15.04 12.07 14.53
C SER A 61 -16.35 11.40 14.09
N LEU A 62 -16.39 10.07 14.01
CA LEU A 62 -17.63 9.30 13.82
C LEU A 62 -18.21 8.79 15.15
N SER A 63 -17.35 8.53 16.13
CA SER A 63 -17.76 8.05 17.47
C SER A 63 -18.65 9.04 18.20
N LYS A 64 -18.46 10.35 18.00
CA LYS A 64 -19.35 11.40 18.54
C LYS A 64 -20.81 11.26 18.08
N PHE A 65 -21.06 10.58 16.95
CA PHE A 65 -22.41 10.29 16.45
C PHE A 65 -22.91 8.90 16.86
N GLY A 66 -22.14 8.17 17.67
CA GLY A 66 -22.47 6.83 18.16
C GLY A 66 -22.00 5.69 17.25
N TYR A 67 -21.20 5.97 16.23
CA TYR A 67 -20.67 4.95 15.31
C TYR A 67 -19.63 4.05 16.02
N SER A 68 -19.83 2.74 15.93
CA SER A 68 -18.90 1.73 16.43
C SER A 68 -19.03 0.44 15.62
N MET A 69 -17.91 -0.22 15.33
CA MET A 69 -17.88 -1.50 14.61
C MET A 69 -18.55 -2.63 15.39
N LYS A 70 -18.58 -2.52 16.74
CA LYS A 70 -19.19 -3.53 17.62
C LYS A 70 -20.72 -3.55 17.55
N LYS A 71 -21.33 -2.52 16.93
CA LYS A 71 -22.78 -2.39 16.81
C LYS A 71 -23.31 -3.10 15.58
N SER A 72 -24.59 -3.43 15.62
CA SER A 72 -25.32 -4.01 14.50
C SER A 72 -25.31 -3.08 13.27
N LYS A 73 -25.51 -3.64 12.07
CA LYS A 73 -25.56 -2.88 10.81
C LYS A 73 -26.56 -1.72 10.89
N SER A 74 -27.76 -1.98 11.40
CA SER A 74 -28.83 -1.00 11.54
C SER A 74 -28.45 0.18 12.44
N GLU A 75 -27.77 -0.10 13.56
CA GLU A 75 -27.30 0.94 14.48
C GLU A 75 -26.16 1.78 13.91
N ARG A 76 -25.23 1.14 13.16
CA ARG A 76 -24.17 1.88 12.46
C ARG A 76 -24.77 2.83 11.43
N HIS A 77 -25.71 2.34 10.63
CA HIS A 77 -26.45 3.14 9.66
C HIS A 77 -27.22 4.29 10.34
N ARG A 78 -27.89 4.04 11.46
CA ARG A 78 -28.57 5.08 12.25
C ARG A 78 -27.58 6.16 12.74
N SER A 79 -26.40 5.75 13.19
CA SER A 79 -25.33 6.67 13.62
C SER A 79 -24.80 7.50 12.45
N LEU A 80 -24.65 6.89 11.28
CA LEU A 80 -24.24 7.59 10.06
C LEU A 80 -25.32 8.57 9.57
N LYS A 81 -26.61 8.25 9.66
CA LYS A 81 -27.69 9.21 9.39
C LYS A 81 -27.61 10.44 10.29
N LYS A 82 -27.33 10.26 11.59
CA LYS A 82 -27.08 11.37 12.52
C LYS A 82 -25.85 12.19 12.11
N ALA A 83 -24.79 11.54 11.63
CA ALA A 83 -23.59 12.22 11.16
C ALA A 83 -23.85 13.08 9.91
N ILE A 84 -24.64 12.58 8.95
CA ILE A 84 -25.00 13.29 7.71
C ILE A 84 -25.70 14.63 7.99
N GLN A 85 -26.51 14.70 9.05
CA GLN A 85 -27.18 15.94 9.45
C GLN A 85 -26.21 17.06 9.89
N LYS A 86 -24.96 16.71 10.25
CA LYS A 86 -23.97 17.65 10.79
C LYS A 86 -22.72 17.77 9.94
N VAL A 87 -22.40 16.76 9.12
CA VAL A 87 -21.16 16.65 8.34
C VAL A 87 -21.50 16.30 6.91
N LYS A 88 -20.81 16.95 5.95
CA LYS A 88 -20.98 16.68 4.51
C LYS A 88 -20.81 15.18 4.21
N PRO A 89 -21.75 14.53 3.48
CA PRO A 89 -21.70 13.10 3.18
C PRO A 89 -20.37 12.65 2.55
N LEU A 90 -19.82 13.46 1.64
CA LEU A 90 -18.54 13.19 0.99
C LEU A 90 -17.37 13.07 1.98
N SER A 91 -17.37 13.86 3.06
CA SER A 91 -16.34 13.80 4.10
C SER A 91 -16.43 12.48 4.88
N ILE A 92 -17.65 12.06 5.23
CA ILE A 92 -17.90 10.78 5.92
C ILE A 92 -17.46 9.62 5.03
N TYR A 93 -17.83 9.63 3.75
CA TYR A 93 -17.44 8.62 2.77
C TYR A 93 -15.92 8.48 2.67
N ARG A 94 -15.20 9.59 2.53
CA ARG A 94 -13.73 9.61 2.46
C ARG A 94 -13.10 9.00 3.73
N LYS A 95 -13.63 9.34 4.91
CA LYS A 95 -13.17 8.79 6.20
C LYS A 95 -13.37 7.27 6.27
N LEU A 96 -14.54 6.76 5.93
CA LEU A 96 -14.81 5.32 5.92
C LEU A 96 -13.92 4.59 4.91
N ASN A 97 -13.73 5.16 3.71
CA ASN A 97 -12.83 4.58 2.71
C ASN A 97 -11.37 4.56 3.19
N ALA A 98 -10.92 5.59 3.90
CA ALA A 98 -9.60 5.59 4.54
C ALA A 98 -9.45 4.45 5.54
N LEU A 99 -10.45 4.26 6.41
CA LEU A 99 -10.46 3.18 7.39
C LEU A 99 -10.45 1.81 6.71
N TYR A 100 -11.17 1.66 5.59
CA TYR A 100 -11.08 0.47 4.75
C TYR A 100 -9.64 0.25 4.24
N VAL A 101 -9.02 1.24 3.59
CA VAL A 101 -7.67 1.12 3.01
C VAL A 101 -6.62 0.84 4.09
N LEU A 102 -6.77 1.43 5.27
CA LEU A 102 -5.87 1.20 6.40
C LEU A 102 -5.94 -0.24 6.90
N ASN A 103 -7.14 -0.81 6.96
CA ASN A 103 -7.38 -2.12 7.57
C ASN A 103 -7.34 -3.28 6.57
N LYS A 104 -7.44 -3.06 5.25
CA LYS A 104 -7.58 -4.13 4.25
C LYS A 104 -6.50 -5.22 4.31
N ASN A 105 -5.29 -4.90 4.77
CA ASN A 105 -4.18 -5.85 4.87
C ASN A 105 -4.03 -6.48 6.26
N LYS A 106 -4.38 -5.75 7.34
CA LYS A 106 -4.16 -6.18 8.72
C LYS A 106 -5.39 -6.83 9.36
N HIS A 107 -6.57 -6.28 9.07
CA HIS A 107 -7.85 -6.62 9.67
C HIS A 107 -8.94 -6.64 8.58
N PRO A 108 -8.93 -7.66 7.70
CA PRO A 108 -9.83 -7.73 6.56
C PRO A 108 -11.32 -7.78 6.94
N GLU A 109 -11.65 -8.37 8.10
CA GLU A 109 -13.00 -8.39 8.67
C GLU A 109 -13.52 -6.98 8.95
N ASN A 110 -12.72 -6.14 9.60
CA ASN A 110 -13.06 -4.75 9.89
C ASN A 110 -13.12 -3.92 8.59
N ALA A 111 -12.20 -4.18 7.67
CA ALA A 111 -12.18 -3.51 6.37
C ALA A 111 -13.50 -3.72 5.59
N LYS A 112 -14.05 -4.94 5.60
CA LYS A 112 -15.34 -5.24 4.95
C LYS A 112 -16.48 -4.41 5.54
N ILE A 113 -16.52 -4.22 6.86
CA ILE A 113 -17.54 -3.40 7.53
C ILE A 113 -17.47 -1.95 7.03
N PHE A 114 -16.28 -1.35 7.03
CA PHE A 114 -16.11 0.02 6.55
C PHE A 114 -16.47 0.19 5.07
N LYS A 115 -16.11 -0.79 4.24
CA LYS A 115 -16.44 -0.79 2.82
C LYS A 115 -17.97 -0.81 2.61
N ASN A 116 -18.66 -1.73 3.28
CA ASN A 116 -20.11 -1.88 3.16
C ASN A 116 -20.85 -0.61 3.64
N ASP A 117 -20.41 -0.04 4.77
CA ASP A 117 -21.00 1.19 5.30
C ASP A 117 -20.74 2.39 4.36
N ALA A 118 -19.58 2.45 3.70
CA ALA A 118 -19.25 3.49 2.72
C ALA A 118 -20.05 3.34 1.40
N GLU A 119 -20.28 2.12 0.95
CA GLU A 119 -21.13 1.83 -0.22
C GLU A 119 -22.59 2.17 0.08
N TRP A 120 -23.09 1.83 1.26
CA TRP A 120 -24.42 2.21 1.71
C TRP A 120 -24.62 3.73 1.78
N LEU A 121 -23.59 4.51 2.13
CA LEU A 121 -23.70 5.97 2.07
C LEU A 121 -23.92 6.51 0.66
N LYS A 122 -23.38 5.85 -0.37
CA LYS A 122 -23.60 6.25 -1.77
C LYS A 122 -25.06 6.10 -2.15
N THR A 123 -25.73 5.05 -1.68
CA THR A 123 -27.14 4.79 -2.01
C THR A 123 -28.11 5.78 -1.35
N ILE A 124 -27.67 6.53 -0.33
CA ILE A 124 -28.49 7.56 0.33
C ILE A 124 -28.29 8.94 -0.31
N THR A 125 -27.12 9.17 -0.88
CA THR A 125 -26.70 10.51 -1.35
C THR A 125 -26.99 10.71 -2.85
N ASN A 126 -27.11 9.61 -3.60
CA ASN A 126 -27.65 9.61 -4.97
C ASN A 126 -29.17 9.75 -4.95
#